data_AF-A0A0C3DCT7-F1
#
_entry.id   AF-A0A0C3DCT7-F1
#
_cell.length_a   1.000
_cell.length_b   1.000
_cell.length_c   1.000
_cell.angle_alpha   90.00
_cell.angle_beta   90.00
_cell.angle_gamma   90.00
#
_symmetry.space_group_name_H-M   'P 1'
#
loop_
_entity.id
_entity.type
_entity.pdbx_description
1 polymer ?
#
loop_
_entity_poly.entity_id
_entity_poly.type
_entity_poly.pdbx_seq_one_letter_code
_entity_poly.pdbx_strand_id
1 'polypeptide(L)'
;KTKRTSERLGRRKETLLKKAHEMAKFCDIDVALTLRIRKTGRYITYKSMDLESWPPSKKQIAIAHCISRSLALLTENWQLTYPLPLNLLPHNIERTLR
;
A
#
# COMPACT_ATOMS: atom_id res chain seq x y z
N LYS A 1 -27.86 15.34 -12.05
CA LYS A 1 -26.68 14.63 -12.64
C LYS A 1 -25.74 14.14 -11.53
N THR A 2 -26.04 13.04 -10.83
CA THR A 2 -25.23 12.57 -9.68
C THR A 2 -24.99 11.06 -9.66
N LYS A 3 -25.79 10.27 -10.40
CA LYS A 3 -25.76 8.81 -10.39
C LYS A 3 -24.51 8.19 -11.08
N ARG A 4 -24.05 8.78 -12.20
CA ARG A 4 -22.93 8.23 -12.99
C ARG A 4 -21.56 8.33 -12.29
N THR A 5 -21.34 9.33 -11.44
CA THR A 5 -20.04 9.55 -10.76
C THR A 5 -19.89 8.68 -9.52
N SER A 6 -20.97 8.38 -8.79
CA SER A 6 -20.95 7.41 -7.69
C SER A 6 -20.72 5.98 -8.17
N GLU A 7 -21.32 5.60 -9.31
CA GLU A 7 -21.09 4.30 -9.94
C GLU A 7 -19.62 4.10 -10.34
N ARG A 8 -18.99 5.12 -10.93
CA ARG A 8 -17.55 5.06 -11.29
C ARG A 8 -16.65 4.90 -10.08
N LEU A 9 -16.93 5.60 -8.98
CA LEU A 9 -16.17 5.48 -7.74
C LEU A 9 -16.36 4.08 -7.12
N GLY A 10 -17.59 3.57 -7.12
CA GLY A 10 -17.90 2.22 -6.66
C GLY A 10 -17.10 1.16 -7.41
N ARG A 11 -17.14 1.18 -8.75
CA ARG A 11 -16.41 0.24 -9.61
C ARG A 11 -14.89 0.32 -9.38
N ARG A 12 -14.31 1.53 -9.35
CA ARG A 12 -12.87 1.71 -9.10
C ARG A 12 -12.44 1.20 -7.73
N LYS A 13 -13.25 1.46 -6.71
CA LYS A 13 -13.01 0.96 -5.35
C LYS A 13 -13.01 -0.56 -5.32
N GLU A 14 -14.02 -1.18 -5.93
CA GLU A 14 -14.14 -2.64 -6.00
C GLU A 14 -12.96 -3.27 -6.75
N THR A 15 -12.59 -2.72 -7.91
CA THR A 15 -11.40 -3.18 -8.65
C THR A 15 -10.13 -3.08 -7.81
N LEU A 16 -9.94 -1.97 -7.09
CA LEU A 16 -8.75 -1.78 -6.26
C LEU A 16 -8.69 -2.79 -5.11
N LEU A 17 -9.82 -3.06 -4.44
CA LEU A 17 -9.91 -4.09 -3.40
C LEU A 17 -9.62 -5.48 -3.97
N LYS A 18 -10.16 -5.81 -5.14
CA LYS A 18 -9.88 -7.08 -5.82
C LYS A 18 -8.40 -7.24 -6.12
N LYS A 19 -7.75 -6.19 -6.63
CA LYS A 19 -6.30 -6.20 -6.92
C LYS A 19 -5.46 -6.34 -5.65
N ALA A 20 -5.82 -5.65 -4.58
CA ALA A 20 -5.16 -5.79 -3.28
C ALA A 20 -5.29 -7.24 -2.75
N HIS A 21 -6.43 -7.88 -2.94
CA HIS A 21 -6.64 -9.28 -2.58
C HIS A 21 -5.86 -10.25 -3.48
N GLU A 22 -5.84 -10.03 -4.79
CA GLU A 22 -5.03 -10.82 -5.73
C GLU A 22 -3.53 -10.76 -5.36
N MET A 23 -3.00 -9.59 -5.03
CA MET A 23 -1.62 -9.44 -4.57
C MET A 23 -1.35 -10.25 -3.30
N ALA A 24 -2.23 -10.15 -2.31
CA ALA A 24 -2.07 -10.90 -1.08
C ALA A 24 -2.15 -12.42 -1.30
N LYS A 25 -3.02 -12.86 -2.20
CA LYS A 25 -3.25 -14.28 -2.47
C LYS A 25 -2.18 -14.94 -3.33
N PHE A 26 -1.63 -14.22 -4.32
CA PHE A 26 -0.77 -14.81 -5.35
C PHE A 26 0.69 -14.41 -5.26
N CYS A 27 1.03 -13.40 -4.46
CA CYS A 27 2.40 -12.89 -4.38
C CYS A 27 3.04 -13.09 -2.99
N ASP A 28 2.36 -13.74 -2.03
CA ASP A 28 2.81 -13.89 -0.64
C ASP A 28 3.25 -12.56 0.00
N ILE A 29 2.46 -11.50 -0.24
CA ILE A 29 2.69 -10.16 0.30
C ILE A 29 1.55 -9.77 1.23
N ASP A 30 1.89 -9.22 2.40
CA ASP A 30 0.90 -8.62 3.27
C ASP A 30 0.49 -7.22 2.78
N VAL A 31 -0.82 -7.04 2.60
CA VAL A 31 -1.40 -5.81 2.05
C VAL A 31 -2.35 -5.19 3.06
N ALA A 32 -2.15 -3.91 3.34
CA ALA A 32 -3.10 -3.07 4.05
C ALA A 32 -3.44 -1.85 3.20
N LEU A 33 -4.72 -1.63 2.94
CA LEU A 33 -5.21 -0.51 2.14
C LEU A 33 -6.21 0.31 2.94
N THR A 34 -5.93 1.60 3.09
CA THR A 34 -6.81 2.57 3.75
C THR A 34 -7.24 3.65 2.76
N LEU A 35 -8.54 3.75 2.52
CA LEU A 35 -9.13 4.74 1.63
C LEU A 35 -9.94 5.75 2.45
N ARG A 36 -9.62 7.04 2.32
CA ARG A 36 -10.43 8.14 2.87
C ARG A 36 -11.29 8.76 1.77
N ILE A 37 -12.61 8.63 1.89
CA ILE A 37 -13.54 9.28 0.96
C ILE A 37 -13.63 10.77 1.34
N ARG A 38 -12.97 11.64 0.57
CA ARG A 38 -12.93 13.09 0.86
C ARG A 38 -14.31 13.73 1.01
N LYS A 39 -15.29 13.28 0.22
CA LYS A 39 -16.66 13.82 0.24
C LYS A 39 -17.42 13.54 1.53
N THR A 40 -17.19 12.37 2.14
CA THR A 40 -17.98 11.89 3.29
C THR A 40 -17.15 11.77 4.56
N GLY A 41 -15.83 11.98 4.49
CA GLY A 41 -14.90 11.75 5.59
C GLY A 41 -14.66 10.28 5.96
N ARG A 42 -15.55 9.37 5.53
CA ARG A 42 -15.52 7.93 5.84
C ARG A 42 -14.22 7.26 5.38
N TYR A 43 -13.75 6.35 6.22
CA TYR A 43 -12.64 5.46 5.93
C TYR A 43 -13.15 4.08 5.53
N ILE A 44 -12.46 3.46 4.59
CA ILE A 44 -12.63 2.06 4.22
C ILE A 44 -11.26 1.41 4.34
N THR A 45 -11.19 0.33 5.09
CA THR A 45 -9.93 -0.39 5.35
C THR A 45 -10.06 -1.82 4.84
N TYR A 46 -9.03 -2.28 4.16
CA TYR A 46 -8.82 -3.68 3.80
C TYR A 46 -7.51 -4.16 4.40
N LYS A 47 -7.51 -5.36 4.96
CA LYS A 47 -6.33 -6.04 5.51
C LYS A 47 -6.28 -7.45 4.93
N SER A 48 -5.11 -7.87 4.46
CA SER A 48 -4.86 -9.26 4.06
C SER A 48 -4.79 -10.21 5.26
N MET A 49 -4.26 -9.71 6.38
CA MET A 49 -4.14 -10.44 7.64
C MET A 49 -5.11 -9.91 8.69
N ASP A 50 -5.73 -10.84 9.40
CA ASP A 50 -6.62 -10.53 10.53
C ASP A 50 -5.87 -10.42 11.87
N LEU A 51 -4.64 -9.93 11.83
CA LEU A 51 -3.87 -9.64 13.04
C LEU A 51 -4.21 -8.24 13.55
N GLU A 52 -4.35 -8.11 14.86
CA GLU A 52 -4.61 -6.81 15.51
C GLU A 52 -3.40 -5.88 15.41
N SER A 53 -2.19 -6.45 15.39
CA SER A 53 -0.92 -5.74 15.18
C SER A 53 -0.67 -5.30 13.73
N TRP A 54 -1.54 -5.70 12.79
CA TRP A 54 -1.43 -5.39 11.37
C TRP A 54 -2.49 -4.36 10.91
N PRO A 55 -2.12 -3.30 10.16
CA PRO A 55 -0.77 -2.95 9.74
C PRO A 55 0.06 -2.28 10.85
N PRO A 56 1.40 -2.40 10.79
CA PRO A 56 2.30 -1.69 11.70
C PRO A 56 2.14 -0.16 11.57
N SER A 57 2.38 0.54 12.66
CA SER A 57 2.42 2.01 12.66
C SER A 57 3.54 2.55 11.77
N LYS A 58 3.41 3.81 11.32
CA LYS A 58 4.47 4.49 10.55
C LYS A 58 5.82 4.48 11.27
N LYS A 59 5.81 4.57 12.60
CA LYS A 59 7.03 4.50 13.42
C LYS A 59 7.66 3.10 13.36
N GLN A 60 6.85 2.05 13.51
CA GLN A 60 7.32 0.66 13.41
C GLN A 60 7.88 0.35 12.02
N ILE A 61 7.25 0.85 10.96
CA ILE A 61 7.75 0.72 9.57
C ILE A 61 9.11 1.40 9.44
N ALA A 62 9.25 2.64 9.92
CA ALA A 62 10.52 3.38 9.86
C ALA A 62 11.64 2.69 10.64
N ILE A 63 11.34 2.14 11.82
CA ILE A 63 12.31 1.39 12.64
C ILE A 63 12.75 0.11 11.92
N ALA A 64 11.81 -0.67 11.38
CA ALA A 64 12.12 -1.88 10.62
C ALA A 64 13.07 -1.58 9.45
N HIS A 65 12.80 -0.51 8.69
CA HIS A 65 13.69 -0.08 7.61
C HIS A 65 15.08 0.36 8.07
N CYS A 66 15.20 0.96 9.25
CA CYS A 66 16.48 1.37 9.82
C CYS A 66 17.34 0.16 10.22
N ILE A 67 16.73 -0.84 10.86
CA ILE A 67 17.40 -2.09 11.26
C ILE A 67 17.86 -2.88 10.03
N SER A 68 17.02 -2.96 8.99
CA SER A 68 17.41 -3.59 7.73
C SER A 68 18.61 -2.88 7.08
N ARG A 69 18.72 -1.56 7.22
CA ARG A 69 19.86 -0.79 6.67
C ARG A 69 21.14 -1.00 7.47
N SER A 70 21.08 -1.09 8.81
CA SER A 70 22.27 -1.38 9.61
C SER A 70 22.78 -2.82 9.42
N LEU A 71 21.88 -3.80 9.26
CA LEU A 71 22.24 -5.19 8.95
C LEU A 71 22.75 -5.37 7.51
N ALA A 72 22.21 -4.63 6.54
CA ALA A 72 22.70 -4.64 5.16
C ALA A 72 24.13 -4.07 5.04
N LEU A 73 24.56 -3.17 5.94
CA LEU A 73 25.94 -2.68 5.99
C LEU A 73 26.93 -3.70 6.55
N LEU A 74 26.46 -4.77 7.21
CA LEU A 74 27.29 -5.82 7.81
C LEU A 74 27.43 -7.06 6.91
N THR A 75 26.75 -7.11 5.77
CA THR A 75 26.82 -8.24 4.83
C THR A 75 27.16 -7.71 3.44
N GLU A 76 28.30 -8.12 2.87
CA GLU A 76 28.81 -7.74 1.54
C GLU A 76 27.97 -8.32 0.37
N ASN A 77 26.65 -8.40 0.52
CA ASN A 77 25.74 -8.96 -0.49
C ASN A 77 24.94 -7.82 -1.14
N TRP A 78 25.64 -6.95 -1.86
CA TRP A 78 25.08 -5.69 -2.37
C TRP A 78 24.35 -5.82 -3.72
N GLN A 79 23.44 -6.79 -3.89
CA GLN A 79 22.63 -6.88 -5.13
C GLN A 79 21.15 -7.32 -4.99
N LEU A 80 20.57 -7.50 -3.80
CA LEU A 80 19.16 -7.92 -3.70
C LEU A 80 18.18 -6.85 -3.17
N THR A 81 18.66 -5.66 -2.83
CA THR A 81 17.82 -4.64 -2.17
C THR A 81 17.39 -3.57 -3.18
N TYR A 82 16.37 -3.89 -3.97
CA TYR A 82 15.55 -2.91 -4.69
C TYR A 82 15.13 -1.76 -3.75
N PRO A 83 14.92 -0.54 -4.27
CA PRO A 83 14.77 0.65 -3.46
C PRO A 83 13.54 0.55 -2.56
N LEU A 84 13.79 0.70 -1.26
CA LEU A 84 12.81 1.00 -0.22
C LEU A 84 11.73 1.97 -0.71
N PRO A 85 10.47 1.80 -0.28
CA PRO A 85 9.30 2.30 -0.99
C PRO A 85 9.40 3.79 -1.26
N LEU A 86 9.32 4.13 -2.55
CA LEU A 86 9.04 5.49 -2.98
C LEU A 86 7.76 5.90 -2.24
N ASN A 87 7.81 7.01 -1.50
CA ASN A 87 6.57 7.70 -1.13
C ASN A 87 5.92 8.07 -2.47
N LEU A 88 5.08 7.18 -3.01
CA LEU A 88 4.38 7.32 -4.28
C LEU A 88 3.30 8.37 -4.06
N LEU A 89 3.76 9.61 -3.95
CA LEU A 89 2.93 10.77 -4.03
C LEU A 89 2.21 10.72 -5.38
N PRO A 90 0.99 11.27 -5.47
CA PRO A 90 0.20 11.20 -6.71
C PRO A 90 0.99 11.58 -7.97
N HIS A 91 1.88 12.57 -7.88
CA HIS A 91 2.73 13.02 -8.98
C HIS A 91 3.74 11.97 -9.47
N ASN A 92 4.20 11.06 -8.61
CA ASN A 92 5.12 9.99 -9.01
C ASN A 92 4.39 8.95 -9.86
N ILE A 93 3.15 8.62 -9.51
CA ILE A 93 2.31 7.66 -10.25
C ILE A 93 1.92 8.22 -11.62
N GLU A 94 1.59 9.51 -11.68
CA GLU A 94 1.19 10.18 -12.93
C GLU A 94 2.31 10.24 -13.98
N ARG A 95 3.59 10.28 -13.57
CA ARG A 95 4.72 10.20 -14.52
C ARG A 95 4.88 8.81 -15.13
N THR A 96 4.60 7.75 -14.37
CA THR A 96 4.77 6.36 -14.83
C THR A 96 3.66 5.91 -15.79
N LEU A 97 2.52 6.58 -15.80
CA LEU A 97 1.37 6.25 -16.67
C LEU A 97 1.39 6.99 -18.03
N ARG A 98 2.42 7.78 -18.33
CA ARG A 98 2.63 8.43 -19.63
C ARG A 98 3.58 7.60 -20.48
#